data_AF-A0A2R9BG37-F1
#
_entry.id   AF-A0A2R9BG37-F1
#
_cell.length_a   1.000
_cell.length_b   1.000
_cell.length_c   1.000
_cell.angle_alpha   90.00
_cell.angle_beta   90.00
_cell.angle_gamma   90.00
#
_symmetry.space_group_name_H-M   'P 1'
#
loop_
_entity.id
_entity.type
_entity.pdbx_description
1 polymer ?
#
loop_
_entity_poly.entity_id
_entity_poly.type
_entity_poly.pdbx_seq_one_letter_code
_entity_poly.pdbx_strand_id
1 'polypeptide(L)'
;QGHLRSGPRIFAAWKGHVGQDRVDFGQTEPHTVLFHEPGSSSVWVGGRGKVYLFDFPEGKNASVRTDCENYITLLERRSEGLLACGTNARHPSCWNLVNGTVVPLGEMRGYAPFSPDENSLVLFEGDEVYSTIRKQEYNGKIPRFRRIRGESELYTSDTVMQNPQFIKATIVHQDQAYDDKIYYFFREDNPDKNPEAPLNVSRVAQLCRGDQGGESSLSVSKWNTFLKAMLVCSDAATNKNFNRLQDVFLLPDPSGQWRDTRVYGVFSNPWNYSAVCVYSLGDIDKIFRTSSLKDYHSSLPNPRPGKCLPDQQPIPTETFQVADGHPEVAQRVEPMGPLKTPLFHSKYHYQKVAVHRMQASHGETFHVLYLTTDRGTIHKVVEPGEQEHSFAFNIMEIQPFRRAAAIQTMSLDAERRKLYVSSQWEVSQVPLDLCEVYGGGCHGCLMSRDPYCGWDQGRCVSIYSSERSVLQSINPAEPHKECPNPKPDKAPLQKVSLAPNSRYYLSCPMESRHATYSWRHKENVEQSCEPGHQSPNCILFIENLTAQQYGHYFCEAQEGSYFREAQHWQLLPEDGIMAEHLLGHACALAASLWLGVLPTLTLGLLVH
;
A
#
# COMPACT_ATOMS: atom_id res chain seq x y z
N GLN A 1 4.38 -26.21 -6.38
CA GLN A 1 3.75 -25.00 -6.95
C GLN A 1 3.26 -24.17 -5.78
N GLY A 2 3.79 -22.95 -5.58
CA GLY A 2 3.39 -22.11 -4.46
C GLY A 2 1.91 -21.70 -4.55
N HIS A 3 1.24 -21.59 -3.41
CA HIS A 3 -0.15 -21.11 -3.36
C HIS A 3 -0.19 -19.62 -3.75
N LEU A 4 -1.01 -19.24 -4.74
CA LEU A 4 -1.24 -17.83 -5.12
C LEU A 4 -2.13 -17.11 -4.08
N ARG A 5 -1.65 -16.98 -2.85
CA ARG A 5 -2.30 -16.18 -1.77
C ARG A 5 -1.81 -14.73 -1.71
N SER A 6 -1.09 -14.29 -2.73
CA SER A 6 -0.58 -12.92 -2.86
C SER A 6 -1.61 -11.91 -3.38
N GLY A 7 -2.73 -12.38 -3.95
CA GLY A 7 -3.90 -11.54 -4.26
C GLY A 7 -4.82 -11.36 -3.05
N PRO A 8 -5.57 -10.25 -2.95
CA PRO A 8 -6.44 -9.98 -1.80
C PRO A 8 -7.52 -11.04 -1.66
N ARG A 9 -7.65 -11.61 -0.46
CA ARG A 9 -8.69 -12.60 -0.14
C ARG A 9 -10.08 -11.98 -0.13
N ILE A 10 -10.22 -10.77 0.40
CA ILE A 10 -11.49 -10.04 0.50
C ILE A 10 -11.34 -8.65 -0.11
N PHE A 11 -12.36 -8.20 -0.83
CA PHE A 11 -12.51 -6.80 -1.21
C PHE A 11 -13.44 -6.11 -0.21
N ALA A 12 -12.86 -5.28 0.66
CA ALA A 12 -13.57 -4.64 1.76
C ALA A 12 -14.44 -3.48 1.27
N ALA A 13 -15.74 -3.55 1.57
CA ALA A 13 -16.66 -2.45 1.35
C ALA A 13 -16.74 -1.58 2.62
N TRP A 14 -15.85 -0.59 2.74
CA TRP A 14 -15.85 0.31 3.88
C TRP A 14 -16.70 1.55 3.64
N LYS A 15 -17.88 1.59 4.27
CA LYS A 15 -18.81 2.72 4.28
C LYS A 15 -18.57 3.64 5.49
N GLY A 16 -17.31 3.97 5.77
CA GLY A 16 -16.93 4.83 6.91
C GLY A 16 -17.77 6.10 7.02
N HIS A 17 -17.80 6.71 8.20
CA HIS A 17 -18.65 7.85 8.50
C HIS A 17 -18.00 9.15 7.99
N VAL A 18 -18.70 9.84 7.08
CA VAL A 18 -18.28 11.16 6.57
C VAL A 18 -18.21 12.15 7.74
N GLY A 19 -17.10 12.85 7.87
CA GLY A 19 -16.84 13.79 8.97
C GLY A 19 -16.24 13.16 10.23
N GLN A 20 -16.10 11.83 10.29
CA GLN A 20 -15.39 11.13 11.37
C GLN A 20 -14.19 10.35 10.85
N ASP A 21 -14.35 9.66 9.71
CA ASP A 21 -13.30 8.83 9.12
C ASP A 21 -12.64 9.49 7.90
N ARG A 22 -13.32 10.45 7.28
CA ARG A 22 -12.92 11.08 6.02
C ARG A 22 -13.33 12.53 5.95
N VAL A 23 -12.46 13.34 5.34
CA VAL A 23 -12.68 14.77 5.17
C VAL A 23 -12.21 15.26 3.80
N ASP A 24 -13.09 15.92 3.06
CA ASP A 24 -12.82 16.53 1.75
C ASP A 24 -12.11 17.90 1.90
N PHE A 25 -11.19 18.23 0.99
CA PHE A 25 -10.53 19.55 0.94
C PHE A 25 -11.45 20.70 0.48
N GLY A 26 -12.62 20.38 -0.09
CA GLY A 26 -13.53 21.33 -0.74
C GLY A 26 -13.13 21.72 -2.18
N GLN A 27 -11.84 21.66 -2.51
CA GLN A 27 -11.30 21.85 -3.87
C GLN A 27 -10.29 20.74 -4.22
N THR A 28 -9.89 20.63 -5.48
CA THR A 28 -8.85 19.67 -5.88
C THR A 28 -7.46 20.19 -5.52
N GLU A 29 -6.63 19.33 -4.94
CA GLU A 29 -5.24 19.59 -4.56
C GLU A 29 -4.30 18.60 -5.28
N PRO A 30 -3.74 18.95 -6.45
CA PRO A 30 -2.92 18.03 -7.25
C PRO A 30 -1.58 17.66 -6.61
N HIS A 31 -1.05 18.51 -5.74
CA HIS A 31 0.20 18.31 -5.02
C HIS A 31 -0.04 18.55 -3.53
N THR A 32 0.22 17.53 -2.72
CA THR A 32 0.00 17.57 -1.28
C THR A 32 1.18 16.98 -0.52
N VAL A 33 1.40 17.48 0.68
CA VAL A 33 2.28 16.87 1.68
C VAL A 33 1.47 16.63 2.95
N LEU A 34 1.61 15.46 3.57
CA LEU A 34 0.90 15.10 4.80
C LEU A 34 1.92 14.98 5.94
N PHE A 35 1.66 15.69 7.03
CA PHE A 35 2.38 15.57 8.28
C PHE A 35 1.42 15.15 9.39
N HIS A 36 1.84 14.16 10.17
CA HIS A 36 1.08 13.64 11.29
C HIS A 36 2.05 13.08 12.33
N GLU A 37 1.88 13.50 13.58
CA GLU A 37 2.61 12.98 14.73
C GLU A 37 1.84 11.79 15.30
N PRO A 38 2.47 10.61 15.49
CA PRO A 38 1.84 9.46 16.12
C PRO A 38 1.19 9.84 17.46
N GLY A 39 -0.02 9.31 17.73
CA GLY A 39 -0.76 9.63 18.94
C GLY A 39 -1.61 10.91 18.85
N SER A 40 -1.34 11.80 17.90
CA SER A 40 -2.10 13.05 17.73
C SER A 40 -3.49 12.83 17.14
N SER A 41 -4.43 13.73 17.44
CA SER A 41 -5.71 13.82 16.73
C SER A 41 -5.63 14.61 15.43
N SER A 42 -4.60 15.45 15.31
CA SER A 42 -4.41 16.40 14.24
C SER A 42 -3.64 15.83 13.06
N VAL A 43 -4.10 16.14 11.85
CA VAL A 43 -3.40 15.88 10.60
C VAL A 43 -3.24 17.18 9.83
N TRP A 44 -2.00 17.47 9.44
CA TRP A 44 -1.65 18.66 8.70
C TRP A 44 -1.41 18.30 7.24
N VAL A 45 -2.07 19.00 6.32
CA VAL A 45 -1.87 18.78 4.89
C VAL A 45 -1.52 20.08 4.20
N GLY A 46 -0.33 20.15 3.60
CA GLY A 46 0.06 21.25 2.73
C GLY A 46 -0.60 21.11 1.36
N GLY A 47 -1.17 22.19 0.84
CA GLY A 47 -1.77 22.23 -0.50
C GLY A 47 -1.42 23.52 -1.23
N ARG A 48 -2.24 23.90 -2.23
CA ARG A 48 -2.06 25.15 -2.96
C ARG A 48 -2.52 26.35 -2.13
N GLY A 49 -1.55 27.16 -1.73
CA GLY A 49 -1.75 28.42 -1.04
C GLY A 49 -2.41 28.27 0.32
N LYS A 50 -2.25 27.13 1.00
CA LYS A 50 -2.72 26.92 2.37
C LYS A 50 -2.17 25.64 3.00
N VAL A 51 -2.28 25.58 4.32
CA VAL A 51 -2.16 24.34 5.11
C VAL A 51 -3.54 24.02 5.70
N TYR A 52 -4.00 22.80 5.47
CA TYR A 52 -5.19 22.22 6.08
C TYR A 52 -4.82 21.61 7.44
N LEU A 53 -5.66 21.83 8.43
CA LEU A 53 -5.63 21.18 9.73
C LEU A 53 -6.93 20.40 9.90
N PHE A 54 -6.81 19.07 9.96
CA PHE A 54 -7.92 18.16 10.22
C PHE A 54 -7.84 17.64 11.64
N ASP A 55 -8.96 17.67 12.35
CA ASP A 55 -9.13 17.02 13.64
C ASP A 55 -10.24 15.96 13.54
N PHE A 56 -9.85 14.69 13.45
CA PHE A 56 -10.75 13.56 13.23
C PHE A 56 -11.81 13.33 14.35
N PRO A 57 -11.52 13.49 15.66
CA PRO A 57 -12.56 13.36 16.70
C PRO A 57 -13.60 14.49 16.67
N GLU A 58 -13.25 15.70 16.21
CA GLU A 58 -14.17 16.83 16.19
C GLU A 58 -14.86 17.06 14.83
N GLY A 59 -14.39 16.41 13.76
CA GLY A 59 -14.89 16.63 12.40
C GLY A 59 -14.74 18.08 11.93
N LYS A 60 -13.79 18.82 12.53
CA LYS A 60 -13.57 20.24 12.26
C LYS A 60 -12.42 20.44 11.29
N ASN A 61 -12.67 21.33 10.33
CA ASN A 61 -11.70 21.75 9.33
C ASN A 61 -11.29 23.17 9.63
N ALA A 62 -10.00 23.38 9.89
CA ALA A 62 -9.41 24.71 9.86
C ALA A 62 -8.40 24.77 8.70
N SER A 63 -8.39 25.87 7.96
CA SER A 63 -7.38 26.09 6.92
C SER A 63 -6.70 27.42 7.15
N VAL A 64 -5.37 27.43 7.13
CA VAL A 64 -4.57 28.64 7.23
C VAL A 64 -4.09 29.00 5.83
N ARG A 65 -4.56 30.14 5.32
CA ARG A 65 -4.38 30.56 3.92
C ARG A 65 -3.05 31.29 3.72
N THR A 66 -2.37 30.96 2.63
CA THR A 66 -1.18 31.61 2.06
C THR A 66 -1.46 32.00 0.60
N ASP A 67 -0.46 32.45 -0.16
CA ASP A 67 -0.62 32.96 -1.53
C ASP A 67 -0.97 31.84 -2.55
N CYS A 68 -1.78 32.14 -3.57
CA CYS A 68 -2.32 31.17 -4.53
C CYS A 68 -1.28 30.55 -5.47
N GLU A 69 -0.08 31.10 -5.59
CA GLU A 69 1.04 30.55 -6.37
C GLU A 69 2.06 29.76 -5.49
N ASN A 70 1.70 29.46 -4.24
CA ASN A 70 2.56 28.79 -3.28
C ASN A 70 2.08 27.36 -2.98
N TYR A 71 2.76 26.35 -3.51
CA TYR A 71 2.51 24.96 -3.09
C TYR A 71 3.33 24.65 -1.85
N ILE A 72 2.67 24.28 -0.75
CA ILE A 72 3.34 23.79 0.45
C ILE A 72 3.82 22.36 0.19
N THR A 73 5.14 22.16 0.22
CA THR A 73 5.80 20.90 -0.12
C THR A 73 6.54 20.27 1.04
N LEU A 74 6.67 21.00 2.16
CA LEU A 74 7.32 20.52 3.38
C LEU A 74 6.52 20.97 4.60
N LEU A 75 6.30 20.03 5.51
CA LEU A 75 5.75 20.24 6.84
C LEU A 75 6.61 19.45 7.83
N GLU A 76 7.16 20.14 8.83
CA GLU A 76 8.04 19.54 9.84
C GLU A 76 7.80 20.19 11.20
N ARG A 77 7.60 19.39 12.25
CA ARG A 77 7.51 19.93 13.62
C ARG A 77 8.90 20.26 14.15
N ARG A 78 9.05 21.47 14.67
CA ARG A 78 10.24 21.96 15.35
C ARG A 78 9.90 22.42 16.78
N SER A 79 10.93 22.69 17.59
CA SER A 79 10.78 23.31 18.92
C SER A 79 10.00 24.62 18.86
N GLU A 80 10.18 25.40 17.78
CA GLU A 80 9.57 26.71 17.62
C GLU A 80 8.12 26.66 17.12
N GLY A 81 7.63 25.51 16.63
CA GLY A 81 6.32 25.39 15.97
C GLY A 81 6.33 24.42 14.80
N LEU A 82 5.29 24.48 13.97
CA LEU A 82 5.23 23.71 12.72
C LEU A 82 5.84 24.52 11.57
N LEU A 83 7.00 24.08 11.08
CA LEU A 83 7.67 24.64 9.91
C LEU A 83 6.91 24.21 8.65
N ALA A 84 6.49 25.18 7.85
CA ALA A 84 5.88 24.98 6.54
C ALA A 84 6.71 25.67 5.46
N CYS A 85 7.15 24.95 4.44
CA CYS A 85 7.89 25.54 3.32
C CYS A 85 7.21 25.22 1.99
N GLY A 86 7.30 26.17 1.06
CA GLY A 86 6.64 26.05 -0.24
C GLY A 86 7.30 26.82 -1.37
N THR A 87 6.80 26.57 -2.58
CA THR A 87 7.37 27.07 -3.84
C THR A 87 7.30 28.59 -3.95
N ASN A 88 6.28 29.21 -3.34
CA ASN A 88 6.05 30.65 -3.29
C ASN A 88 6.33 31.39 -4.61
N ALA A 89 5.60 31.07 -5.68
CA ALA A 89 5.81 31.66 -7.02
C ALA A 89 7.26 31.54 -7.54
N ARG A 90 7.90 30.39 -7.32
CA ARG A 90 9.31 30.11 -7.65
C ARG A 90 10.33 30.84 -6.77
N HIS A 91 9.93 31.30 -5.59
CA HIS A 91 10.81 31.87 -4.56
C HIS A 91 10.77 31.04 -3.27
N PRO A 92 11.40 29.84 -3.22
CA PRO A 92 11.31 28.91 -2.09
C PRO A 92 11.42 29.59 -0.73
N SER A 93 10.34 29.53 0.04
CA SER A 93 10.17 30.28 1.29
C SER A 93 9.55 29.42 2.38
N CYS A 94 9.78 29.81 3.64
CA CYS A 94 9.25 29.10 4.80
C CYS A 94 8.47 30.03 5.75
N TRP A 95 7.57 29.42 6.51
CA TRP A 95 6.77 30.01 7.56
C TRP A 95 6.80 29.11 8.78
N ASN A 96 6.71 29.69 9.97
CA ASN A 96 6.47 28.97 11.20
C ASN A 96 5.03 29.17 11.65
N LEU A 97 4.33 28.07 11.94
CA LEU A 97 2.95 28.06 12.40
C LEU A 97 2.93 27.81 13.90
N VAL A 98 2.56 28.83 14.68
CA VAL A 98 2.59 28.82 16.16
C VAL A 98 1.28 29.36 16.70
N ASN A 99 0.55 28.57 17.50
CA ASN A 99 -0.68 29.02 18.18
C ASN A 99 -1.69 29.71 17.24
N GLY A 100 -1.84 29.21 16.01
CA GLY A 100 -2.73 29.80 14.99
C GLY A 100 -2.18 31.04 14.27
N THR A 101 -0.97 31.48 14.58
CA THR A 101 -0.27 32.57 13.88
C THR A 101 0.69 32.04 12.81
N VAL A 102 0.83 32.80 11.73
CA VAL A 102 1.73 32.49 10.60
C VAL A 102 2.88 33.50 10.62
N VAL A 103 4.07 33.04 10.98
CA VAL A 103 5.27 33.88 11.05
C VAL A 103 6.15 33.61 9.82
N PRO A 104 6.34 34.56 8.89
CA PRO A 104 7.22 34.36 7.74
C PRO A 104 8.68 34.32 8.17
N LEU A 105 9.43 33.32 7.67
CA LEU A 105 10.89 33.21 7.85
C LEU A 105 11.67 33.75 6.64
N GLY A 106 10.97 34.02 5.53
CA GLY A 106 11.56 34.54 4.28
C GLY A 106 12.03 33.44 3.34
N GLU A 107 12.86 33.82 2.36
CA GLU A 107 13.44 32.87 1.39
C GLU A 107 14.41 31.90 2.09
N MET A 108 14.16 30.61 1.94
CA MET A 108 14.98 29.53 2.51
C MET A 108 15.25 28.48 1.43
N ARG A 109 16.25 28.77 0.59
CA ARG A 109 16.63 27.94 -0.56
C ARG A 109 17.09 26.55 -0.12
N GLY A 110 16.60 25.52 -0.81
CA GLY A 110 16.86 24.12 -0.47
C GLY A 110 15.83 23.48 0.47
N TYR A 111 14.92 24.25 1.07
CA TYR A 111 13.84 23.71 1.90
C TYR A 111 12.56 23.37 1.11
N ALA A 112 12.36 24.04 -0.02
CA ALA A 112 11.26 23.79 -0.95
C ALA A 112 11.76 23.93 -2.40
N PRO A 113 11.16 23.19 -3.37
CA PRO A 113 11.52 23.28 -4.78
C PRO A 113 10.95 24.54 -5.43
N PHE A 114 11.38 24.82 -6.66
CA PHE A 114 10.83 25.92 -7.46
C PHE A 114 9.50 25.53 -8.11
N SER A 115 9.31 24.23 -8.36
CA SER A 115 8.10 23.64 -8.94
C SER A 115 7.64 22.42 -8.12
N PRO A 116 6.32 22.20 -7.94
CA PRO A 116 5.82 21.13 -7.08
C PRO A 116 6.04 19.71 -7.63
N ASP A 117 6.32 19.58 -8.92
CA ASP A 117 6.60 18.32 -9.63
C ASP A 117 8.06 17.84 -9.47
N GLU A 118 8.93 18.64 -8.85
CA GLU A 118 10.33 18.26 -8.63
C GLU A 118 10.47 17.13 -7.61
N ASN A 119 11.31 16.13 -7.91
CA ASN A 119 11.68 15.06 -6.99
C ASN A 119 12.50 15.61 -5.80
N SER A 120 11.79 15.92 -4.73
CA SER A 120 12.30 16.64 -3.56
C SER A 120 12.40 15.71 -2.36
N LEU A 121 13.48 15.82 -1.60
CA LEU A 121 13.70 15.11 -0.35
C LEU A 121 14.44 16.03 0.62
N VAL A 122 13.90 16.19 1.82
CA VAL A 122 14.51 16.95 2.93
C VAL A 122 14.51 16.06 4.16
N LEU A 123 15.63 16.03 4.89
CA LEU A 123 15.81 15.27 6.12
C LEU A 123 16.28 16.23 7.22
N PHE A 124 15.65 16.13 8.38
CA PHE A 124 15.98 16.89 9.57
C PHE A 124 16.62 15.98 10.62
N GLU A 125 17.67 16.47 11.27
CA GLU A 125 18.33 15.79 12.38
C GLU A 125 18.92 16.85 13.32
N GLY A 126 18.27 17.08 14.47
CA GLY A 126 18.60 18.21 15.33
C GLY A 126 18.57 19.54 14.57
N ASP A 127 19.68 20.29 14.62
CA ASP A 127 19.86 21.55 13.89
C ASP A 127 20.42 21.40 12.48
N GLU A 128 20.76 20.17 12.07
CA GLU A 128 21.26 19.86 10.74
C GLU A 128 20.10 19.57 9.79
N VAL A 129 20.24 20.04 8.55
CA VAL A 129 19.24 19.83 7.49
C VAL A 129 19.95 19.34 6.24
N TYR A 130 19.42 18.26 5.68
CA TYR A 130 19.90 17.68 4.44
C TYR A 130 18.84 17.79 3.36
N SER A 131 19.25 18.06 2.12
CA SER A 131 18.31 18.29 1.03
C SER A 131 18.86 17.90 -0.33
N THR A 132 17.98 17.39 -1.19
CA THR A 132 18.25 17.13 -2.61
C THR A 132 17.92 18.32 -3.51
N ILE A 133 17.21 19.31 -2.96
CA ILE A 133 16.64 20.44 -3.68
C ILE A 133 17.75 21.43 -4.08
N ARG A 134 17.64 21.97 -5.29
CA ARG A 134 18.58 22.97 -5.81
C ARG A 134 18.37 24.29 -5.06
N LYS A 135 19.47 24.98 -4.69
CA LYS A 135 19.38 26.31 -4.06
C LYS A 135 19.09 27.45 -5.05
N GLN A 136 19.34 27.24 -6.35
CA GLN A 136 19.15 28.24 -7.41
C GLN A 136 18.48 27.57 -8.61
N GLU A 137 17.55 28.26 -9.27
CA GLU A 137 16.78 27.71 -10.39
C GLU A 137 17.66 27.40 -11.61
N TYR A 138 18.61 28.29 -11.89
CA TYR A 138 19.58 28.14 -12.98
C TYR A 138 20.73 27.18 -12.67
N ASN A 139 20.75 26.54 -11.49
CA ASN A 139 21.74 25.49 -11.23
C ASN A 139 21.62 24.38 -12.28
N GLY A 140 22.78 23.85 -12.68
CA GLY A 140 22.88 22.80 -13.69
C GLY A 140 22.06 21.55 -13.39
N LYS A 141 21.92 20.69 -14.40
CA LYS A 141 21.02 19.52 -14.39
C LYS A 141 21.42 18.40 -13.42
N ILE A 142 22.50 18.55 -12.63
CA ILE A 142 23.04 17.51 -11.75
C ILE A 142 22.34 17.59 -10.38
N PRO A 143 21.48 16.61 -10.02
CA PRO A 143 20.91 16.54 -8.68
C PRO A 143 21.98 16.16 -7.67
N ARG A 144 21.91 16.72 -6.45
CA ARG A 144 22.91 16.48 -5.40
C ARG A 144 22.24 16.28 -4.07
N PHE A 145 22.83 15.46 -3.20
CA PHE A 145 22.48 15.41 -1.78
C PHE A 145 23.37 16.40 -1.02
N ARG A 146 22.79 17.32 -0.26
CA ARG A 146 23.50 18.42 0.42
C ARG A 146 23.21 18.43 1.91
N ARG A 147 24.20 18.82 2.73
CA ARG A 147 23.94 19.42 4.05
C ARG A 147 23.72 20.93 3.82
N ILE A 148 22.49 21.40 3.98
CA ILE A 148 22.10 22.80 3.75
C ILE A 148 22.12 23.66 5.02
N ARG A 149 22.13 23.01 6.19
CA ARG A 149 22.32 23.62 7.50
C ARG A 149 23.13 22.66 8.37
N GLY A 150 24.14 23.18 9.06
CA GLY A 150 25.11 22.44 9.88
C GLY A 150 26.41 23.23 10.03
N GLU A 151 27.48 22.61 10.51
CA GLU A 151 28.81 23.25 10.66
C GLU A 151 29.32 23.80 9.32
N SER A 152 29.15 23.04 8.24
CA SER A 152 29.55 23.43 6.89
C SER A 152 28.58 22.89 5.83
N GLU A 153 28.47 23.58 4.70
CA GLU A 153 27.72 23.06 3.55
C GLU A 153 28.57 22.02 2.81
N LEU A 154 28.01 20.81 2.67
CA LEU A 154 28.60 19.73 1.87
C LEU A 154 27.66 19.32 0.75
N TYR A 155 28.23 18.91 -0.39
CA TYR A 155 27.45 18.40 -1.52
C TYR A 155 28.12 17.19 -2.18
N THR A 156 27.30 16.32 -2.79
CA THR A 156 27.82 15.17 -3.56
C THR A 156 28.50 15.65 -4.84
N SER A 157 29.64 15.04 -5.20
CA SER A 157 30.36 15.34 -6.45
C SER A 157 29.56 14.94 -7.70
N ASP A 158 30.11 15.25 -8.88
CA ASP A 158 29.46 14.95 -10.17
C ASP A 158 29.56 13.48 -10.58
N THR A 159 30.50 12.73 -10.01
CA THR A 159 30.82 11.36 -10.41
C THR A 159 29.94 10.32 -9.71
N VAL A 160 29.40 10.66 -8.53
CA VAL A 160 28.81 9.66 -7.64
C VAL A 160 27.42 9.16 -8.04
N MET A 161 26.66 9.93 -8.82
CA MET A 161 25.28 9.58 -9.20
C MET A 161 24.98 9.94 -10.67
N GLN A 162 24.14 9.14 -11.32
CA GLN A 162 23.75 9.32 -12.73
C GLN A 162 22.23 9.49 -12.86
N ASN A 163 21.75 10.73 -13.01
CA ASN A 163 20.31 11.06 -13.07
C ASN A 163 19.49 10.45 -11.91
N PRO A 164 19.86 10.69 -10.65
CA PRO A 164 19.20 10.06 -9.51
C PRO A 164 17.76 10.54 -9.34
N GLN A 165 16.89 9.62 -8.91
CA GLN A 165 15.54 9.88 -8.40
C GLN A 165 15.49 9.39 -6.96
N PHE A 166 15.40 10.30 -6.00
CA PHE A 166 15.43 10.04 -4.56
C PHE A 166 14.08 9.52 -4.06
N ILE A 167 14.12 8.56 -3.13
CA ILE A 167 12.95 7.93 -2.52
C ILE A 167 12.85 8.31 -1.04
N LYS A 168 13.91 8.07 -0.25
CA LYS A 168 13.90 8.31 1.20
C LYS A 168 15.32 8.47 1.74
N ALA A 169 15.46 9.16 2.86
CA ALA A 169 16.71 9.23 3.63
C ALA A 169 16.41 9.03 5.12
N THR A 170 17.42 8.58 5.86
CA THR A 170 17.37 8.38 7.32
C THR A 170 18.75 8.60 7.93
N ILE A 171 18.77 8.97 9.20
CA ILE A 171 19.94 8.85 10.06
C ILE A 171 19.95 7.44 10.66
N VAL A 172 21.14 6.89 10.84
CA VAL A 172 21.39 5.63 11.54
C VAL A 172 22.45 5.89 12.58
N HIS A 173 22.04 5.89 13.85
CA HIS A 173 22.96 5.99 14.98
C HIS A 173 23.66 4.65 15.16
N GLN A 174 25.00 4.66 15.10
CA GLN A 174 25.82 3.45 15.24
C GLN A 174 26.38 3.33 16.66
N ASP A 175 27.29 2.37 16.87
CA ASP A 175 27.83 2.06 18.20
C ASP A 175 28.63 3.24 18.80
N GLN A 176 29.19 4.11 17.96
CA GLN A 176 29.90 5.34 18.35
C GLN A 176 29.31 6.52 17.59
N ALA A 177 29.11 7.66 18.25
CA ALA A 177 28.42 8.82 17.66
C ALA A 177 29.12 9.40 16.42
N TYR A 178 30.46 9.37 16.36
CA TYR A 178 31.20 9.82 15.17
C TYR A 178 31.03 8.86 13.97
N ASP A 179 30.54 7.65 14.23
CA ASP A 179 30.23 6.63 13.24
C ASP A 179 28.77 6.69 12.77
N ASP A 180 27.99 7.67 13.21
CA ASP A 180 26.62 7.88 12.72
C ASP A 180 26.61 8.04 11.19
N LYS A 181 25.66 7.37 10.54
CA LYS A 181 25.54 7.36 9.09
C LYS A 181 24.25 8.03 8.64
N ILE A 182 24.29 8.62 7.46
CA ILE A 182 23.11 9.01 6.69
C ILE A 182 22.96 7.98 5.58
N TYR A 183 21.84 7.26 5.57
CA TYR A 183 21.49 6.38 4.47
C TYR A 183 20.39 7.01 3.62
N TYR A 184 20.55 6.93 2.30
CA TYR A 184 19.49 7.36 1.39
C TYR A 184 19.33 6.42 0.21
N PHE A 185 18.08 6.29 -0.23
CA PHE A 185 17.61 5.33 -1.20
C PHE A 185 17.16 6.05 -2.46
N PHE A 186 17.60 5.56 -3.61
CA PHE A 186 17.33 6.22 -4.89
C PHE A 186 17.36 5.24 -6.05
N ARG A 187 16.82 5.66 -7.19
CA ARG A 187 17.05 5.02 -8.50
C ARG A 187 18.00 5.88 -9.31
N GLU A 188 18.79 5.27 -10.18
CA GLU A 188 19.64 6.00 -11.13
C GLU A 188 19.75 5.24 -12.44
N ASP A 189 20.36 5.85 -13.45
CA ASP A 189 20.70 5.17 -14.70
C ASP A 189 21.68 4.04 -14.44
N ASN A 190 21.48 2.92 -15.13
CA ASN A 190 22.39 1.79 -15.01
C ASN A 190 23.74 2.14 -15.66
N PRO A 191 24.88 1.96 -14.96
CA PRO A 191 26.19 2.11 -15.57
C PRO A 191 26.45 1.06 -16.66
N ASP A 192 25.84 -0.12 -16.57
CA ASP A 192 25.90 -1.14 -17.62
C ASP A 192 25.13 -0.68 -18.86
N LYS A 193 25.84 -0.60 -20.00
CA LYS A 193 25.31 -0.16 -21.30
C LYS A 193 25.04 -1.33 -22.26
N ASN A 194 25.14 -2.57 -21.78
CA ASN A 194 24.71 -3.73 -22.54
C ASN A 194 23.22 -3.58 -22.92
N PRO A 195 22.80 -3.89 -24.17
CA PRO A 195 21.41 -3.74 -24.62
C PRO A 195 20.38 -4.51 -23.80
N GLU A 196 20.81 -5.59 -23.13
CA GLU A 196 19.97 -6.44 -22.29
C GLU A 196 19.87 -5.93 -20.84
N ALA A 197 20.74 -4.98 -20.46
CA ALA A 197 20.75 -4.42 -19.12
C ALA A 197 19.51 -3.53 -18.90
N PRO A 198 18.89 -3.58 -17.72
CA PRO A 198 17.79 -2.66 -17.41
C PRO A 198 18.29 -1.22 -17.42
N LEU A 199 17.45 -0.29 -17.90
CA LEU A 199 17.78 1.14 -18.00
C LEU A 199 18.15 1.78 -16.66
N ASN A 200 17.47 1.38 -15.58
CA ASN A 200 17.66 1.93 -14.24
C ASN A 200 17.92 0.83 -13.21
N VAL A 201 18.66 1.20 -12.17
CA VAL A 201 18.99 0.36 -11.01
C VAL A 201 18.58 1.04 -9.71
N SER A 202 18.37 0.24 -8.67
CA SER A 202 18.04 0.70 -7.33
C SER A 202 19.27 0.72 -6.44
N ARG A 203 19.40 1.76 -5.63
CA ARG A 203 20.60 2.03 -4.81
C ARG A 203 20.25 2.35 -3.37
N VAL A 204 21.15 1.96 -2.48
CA VAL A 204 21.33 2.58 -1.17
C VAL A 204 22.70 3.25 -1.17
N ALA A 205 22.77 4.47 -0.64
CA ALA A 205 24.03 5.18 -0.41
C ALA A 205 24.24 5.44 1.07
N GLN A 206 25.51 5.59 1.45
CA GLN A 206 25.93 6.00 2.78
C GLN A 206 26.76 7.28 2.76
N LEU A 207 26.64 8.05 3.83
CA LEU A 207 27.50 9.17 4.20
C LEU A 207 27.77 9.08 5.70
N CYS A 208 28.93 9.57 6.14
CA CYS A 208 29.15 9.86 7.56
C CYS A 208 28.46 11.15 7.93
N ARG A 209 27.70 11.16 9.03
CA ARG A 209 27.04 12.37 9.52
C ARG A 209 28.06 13.47 9.84
N GLY A 210 29.14 13.10 10.53
CA GLY A 210 30.22 13.99 10.95
C GLY A 210 31.27 14.30 9.89
N ASP A 211 30.99 14.08 8.59
CA ASP A 211 31.93 14.39 7.51
C ASP A 211 32.31 15.89 7.52
N GLN A 212 33.60 16.16 7.45
CA GLN A 212 34.21 17.49 7.48
C GLN A 212 34.62 17.97 6.08
N GLY A 213 34.44 17.14 5.06
CA GLY A 213 35.01 17.34 3.73
C GLY A 213 36.43 16.80 3.61
N GLY A 214 37.12 17.24 2.57
CA GLY A 214 38.50 16.81 2.28
C GLY A 214 39.54 17.89 2.56
N GLU A 215 40.81 17.49 2.58
CA GLU A 215 41.96 18.36 2.86
C GLU A 215 42.24 19.40 1.77
N SER A 216 41.86 19.11 0.53
CA SER A 216 42.15 19.98 -0.61
C SER A 216 41.06 21.04 -0.81
N SER A 217 41.44 22.17 -1.40
CA SER A 217 40.49 23.24 -1.75
C SER A 217 39.35 22.78 -2.67
N LEU A 218 39.55 21.72 -3.45
CA LEU A 218 38.54 21.15 -4.36
C LEU A 218 37.62 20.11 -3.72
N SER A 219 37.97 19.61 -2.52
CA SER A 219 37.24 18.56 -1.81
C SER A 219 36.67 19.00 -0.46
N VAL A 220 37.07 20.17 0.06
CA VAL A 220 36.61 20.73 1.35
C VAL A 220 35.09 20.89 1.45
N SER A 221 34.40 21.14 0.34
CA SER A 221 32.94 21.32 0.30
C SER A 221 32.19 20.10 -0.25
N LYS A 222 32.88 18.98 -0.47
CA LYS A 222 32.27 17.75 -0.99
C LYS A 222 32.08 16.74 0.14
N TRP A 223 31.07 15.88 0.02
CA TRP A 223 31.05 14.65 0.81
C TRP A 223 32.23 13.77 0.43
N ASN A 224 33.07 13.39 1.39
CA ASN A 224 34.25 12.56 1.16
C ASN A 224 34.05 11.11 1.62
N THR A 225 32.91 10.82 2.26
CA THR A 225 32.54 9.52 2.80
C THR A 225 31.43 8.80 2.01
N PHE A 226 31.12 9.29 0.80
CA PHE A 226 30.10 8.71 -0.05
C PHE A 226 30.48 7.33 -0.56
N LEU A 227 29.58 6.36 -0.40
CA LEU A 227 29.57 5.10 -1.13
C LEU A 227 28.14 4.73 -1.51
N LYS A 228 27.97 3.99 -2.61
CA LYS A 228 26.68 3.41 -3.03
C LYS A 228 26.78 1.91 -3.29
N ALA A 229 25.69 1.21 -3.05
CA ALA A 229 25.54 -0.22 -3.35
C ALA A 229 24.26 -0.47 -4.14
N MET A 230 24.26 -1.50 -5.00
CA MET A 230 23.06 -1.97 -5.68
C MET A 230 22.14 -2.70 -4.70
N LEU A 231 20.86 -2.30 -4.64
CA LEU A 231 19.81 -3.06 -3.96
C LEU A 231 19.19 -4.06 -4.92
N VAL A 232 19.21 -5.34 -4.57
CA VAL A 232 18.65 -6.43 -5.38
C VAL A 232 17.37 -6.94 -4.73
N CYS A 233 16.33 -7.09 -5.54
CA CYS A 233 15.09 -7.77 -5.15
C CYS A 233 14.70 -8.74 -6.27
N SER A 234 15.08 -10.01 -6.14
CA SER A 234 14.87 -11.03 -7.17
C SER A 234 14.45 -12.35 -6.55
N ASP A 235 13.42 -12.98 -7.11
CA ASP A 235 12.95 -14.28 -6.66
C ASP A 235 13.93 -15.38 -7.10
N ALA A 236 14.52 -16.07 -6.12
CA ALA A 236 15.49 -17.13 -6.35
C ALA A 236 14.88 -18.34 -7.11
N ALA A 237 13.58 -18.60 -6.97
CA ALA A 237 12.94 -19.76 -7.58
C ALA A 237 12.61 -19.55 -9.07
N THR A 238 12.17 -18.34 -9.44
CA THR A 238 11.73 -18.03 -10.81
C THR A 238 12.67 -17.11 -11.58
N ASN A 239 13.75 -16.64 -10.93
CA ASN A 239 14.68 -15.65 -11.46
C ASN A 239 13.98 -14.34 -11.91
N LYS A 240 12.83 -14.01 -11.31
CA LYS A 240 12.11 -12.77 -11.57
C LYS A 240 12.76 -11.62 -10.82
N ASN A 241 13.30 -10.66 -11.56
CA ASN A 241 13.94 -9.48 -11.01
C ASN A 241 12.99 -8.27 -10.95
N PHE A 242 13.10 -7.50 -9.86
CA PHE A 242 12.36 -6.25 -9.63
C PHE A 242 13.37 -5.13 -9.36
N ASN A 243 13.75 -4.41 -10.41
CA ASN A 243 14.88 -3.47 -10.40
C ASN A 243 14.49 -2.02 -10.06
N ARG A 244 13.19 -1.68 -9.99
CA ARG A 244 12.69 -0.31 -9.84
C ARG A 244 12.08 -0.08 -8.46
N LEU A 245 12.92 0.28 -7.47
CA LEU A 245 12.49 0.66 -6.11
C LEU A 245 11.45 1.78 -6.17
N GLN A 246 10.32 1.65 -5.48
CA GLN A 246 9.23 2.62 -5.43
C GLN A 246 9.23 3.41 -4.13
N ASP A 247 9.33 2.71 -2.99
CA ASP A 247 9.26 3.27 -1.65
C ASP A 247 10.02 2.42 -0.64
N VAL A 248 10.37 3.03 0.50
CA VAL A 248 11.10 2.41 1.61
C VAL A 248 10.44 2.72 2.95
N PHE A 249 10.29 1.70 3.79
CA PHE A 249 9.85 1.84 5.17
C PHE A 249 10.87 1.23 6.13
N LEU A 250 11.22 1.97 7.18
CA LEU A 250 12.16 1.54 8.21
C LEU A 250 11.37 1.10 9.43
N LEU A 251 11.66 -0.09 9.94
CA LEU A 251 11.06 -0.61 11.15
C LEU A 251 12.18 -0.96 12.15
N PRO A 252 12.41 -0.10 13.15
CA PRO A 252 13.34 -0.40 14.24
C PRO A 252 12.94 -1.68 14.98
N ASP A 253 13.94 -2.47 15.36
CA ASP A 253 13.75 -3.70 16.13
C ASP A 253 13.42 -3.40 17.61
N PRO A 254 12.57 -4.20 18.29
CA PRO A 254 12.28 -4.02 19.71
C PRO A 254 13.51 -4.07 20.62
N SER A 255 14.57 -4.77 20.22
CA SER A 255 15.82 -4.84 20.98
C SER A 255 16.53 -3.49 21.11
N GLY A 256 16.17 -2.51 20.27
CA GLY A 256 16.88 -1.23 20.15
C GLY A 256 18.20 -1.33 19.40
N GLN A 257 18.59 -2.53 18.95
CA GLN A 257 19.81 -2.70 18.16
C GLN A 257 19.60 -2.16 16.75
N TRP A 258 20.38 -1.13 16.38
CA TRP A 258 20.27 -0.48 15.07
C TRP A 258 20.51 -1.46 13.91
N ARG A 259 21.39 -2.45 14.09
CA ARG A 259 21.74 -3.48 13.08
C ARG A 259 20.53 -4.30 12.66
N ASP A 260 19.60 -4.52 13.58
CA ASP A 260 18.40 -5.34 13.37
C ASP A 260 17.22 -4.53 12.80
N THR A 261 17.40 -3.21 12.62
CA THR A 261 16.40 -2.37 11.93
C THR A 261 16.16 -2.89 10.53
N ARG A 262 14.89 -3.18 10.25
CA ARG A 262 14.44 -3.75 8.98
C ARG A 262 14.11 -2.64 7.99
N VAL A 263 14.59 -2.79 6.76
CA VAL A 263 14.35 -1.90 5.63
C VAL A 263 13.42 -2.63 4.65
N TYR A 264 12.15 -2.25 4.62
CA TYR A 264 11.19 -2.79 3.66
C TYR A 264 11.23 -1.96 2.39
N GLY A 265 11.62 -2.56 1.26
CA GLY A 265 11.61 -1.93 -0.05
C GLY A 265 10.52 -2.52 -0.95
N VAL A 266 9.71 -1.66 -1.56
CA VAL A 266 8.78 -2.05 -2.63
C VAL A 266 9.47 -1.85 -3.96
N PHE A 267 9.54 -2.90 -4.78
CA PHE A 267 10.15 -2.84 -6.10
C PHE A 267 9.12 -3.16 -7.16
N SER A 268 9.36 -2.67 -8.36
CA SER A 268 8.58 -3.01 -9.55
C SER A 268 9.50 -3.38 -10.72
N ASN A 269 8.92 -3.97 -11.75
CA ASN A 269 9.62 -4.33 -12.99
C ASN A 269 8.97 -3.60 -14.21
N PRO A 270 9.47 -3.81 -15.44
CA PRO A 270 8.91 -3.15 -16.64
C PRO A 270 7.43 -3.45 -16.94
N TRP A 271 6.88 -4.55 -16.40
CA TRP A 271 5.45 -4.89 -16.51
C TRP A 271 4.60 -4.31 -15.39
N ASN A 272 5.18 -3.47 -14.53
CA ASN A 272 4.56 -2.92 -13.32
C ASN A 272 4.09 -3.99 -12.32
N TYR A 273 4.66 -5.20 -12.37
CA TYR A 273 4.51 -6.17 -11.30
C TYR A 273 5.43 -5.78 -10.15
N SER A 274 5.00 -6.05 -8.92
CA SER A 274 5.70 -5.63 -7.72
C SER A 274 6.12 -6.77 -6.82
N ALA A 275 7.19 -6.53 -6.07
CA ALA A 275 7.69 -7.39 -5.01
C ALA A 275 8.07 -6.55 -3.79
N VAL A 276 8.03 -7.16 -2.61
CA VAL A 276 8.51 -6.55 -1.37
C VAL A 276 9.72 -7.32 -0.87
N CYS A 277 10.85 -6.66 -0.70
CA CYS A 277 12.07 -7.22 -0.12
C CYS A 277 12.36 -6.56 1.23
N VAL A 278 12.94 -7.33 2.15
CA VAL A 278 13.35 -6.84 3.47
C VAL A 278 14.86 -6.95 3.59
N TYR A 279 15.52 -5.89 4.04
CA TYR A 279 16.96 -5.84 4.30
C TYR A 279 17.21 -5.49 5.76
N SER A 280 18.40 -5.76 6.29
CA SER A 280 18.81 -5.26 7.61
C SER A 280 19.83 -4.12 7.46
N LEU A 281 19.80 -3.15 8.37
CA LEU A 281 20.85 -2.13 8.40
C LEU A 281 22.24 -2.74 8.69
N GLY A 282 22.29 -3.85 9.44
CA GLY A 282 23.52 -4.59 9.70
C GLY A 282 24.15 -5.17 8.43
N ASP A 283 23.36 -5.77 7.55
CA ASP A 283 23.86 -6.31 6.28
C ASP A 283 24.31 -5.19 5.33
N ILE A 284 23.57 -4.08 5.28
CA ILE A 284 23.95 -2.89 4.49
C ILE A 284 25.29 -2.33 4.97
N ASP A 285 25.44 -2.10 6.28
CA ASP A 285 26.69 -1.60 6.89
C ASP A 285 27.86 -2.56 6.63
N LYS A 286 27.64 -3.87 6.78
CA LYS A 286 28.64 -4.89 6.49
C LYS A 286 29.15 -4.79 5.06
N ILE A 287 28.25 -4.68 4.07
CA ILE A 287 28.63 -4.53 2.65
C ILE A 287 29.52 -3.29 2.44
N PHE A 288 29.15 -2.13 3.00
CA PHE A 288 29.97 -0.92 2.87
C PHE A 288 31.34 -1.05 3.53
N ARG A 289 31.41 -1.71 4.69
CA ARG A 289 32.67 -1.89 5.44
C ARG A 289 33.58 -2.96 4.84
N THR A 290 33.06 -3.96 4.14
CA THR A 290 33.86 -5.13 3.72
C THR A 290 34.04 -5.30 2.21
N SER A 291 33.10 -4.85 1.36
CA SER A 291 33.16 -5.09 -0.08
C SER A 291 34.37 -4.41 -0.75
N SER A 292 34.92 -4.95 -1.83
CA SER A 292 35.77 -4.14 -2.70
C SER A 292 34.95 -3.04 -3.40
N LEU A 293 35.64 -2.04 -3.95
CA LEU A 293 35.04 -1.06 -4.85
C LEU A 293 35.02 -1.64 -6.27
N LYS A 294 33.94 -1.38 -7.00
CA LYS A 294 33.77 -1.86 -8.37
C LYS A 294 34.84 -1.22 -9.26
N ASP A 295 35.43 -2.03 -10.13
CA ASP A 295 36.48 -1.64 -11.09
C ASP A 295 37.78 -1.08 -10.44
N TYR A 296 37.97 -1.28 -9.12
CA TYR A 296 39.20 -0.94 -8.40
C TYR A 296 39.91 -2.21 -7.93
N HIS A 297 41.10 -2.46 -8.46
CA HIS A 297 41.84 -3.73 -8.25
C HIS A 297 43.06 -3.61 -7.33
N SER A 298 43.42 -2.40 -6.91
CA SER A 298 44.55 -2.15 -6.02
C SER A 298 44.15 -2.30 -4.54
N SER A 299 45.13 -2.29 -3.64
CA SER A 299 44.86 -2.19 -2.21
C SER A 299 44.15 -0.87 -1.88
N LEU A 300 43.15 -0.93 -1.01
CA LEU A 300 42.43 0.26 -0.56
C LEU A 300 43.32 1.11 0.36
N PRO A 301 43.20 2.45 0.31
CA PRO A 301 43.94 3.34 1.17
C PRO A 301 43.51 3.21 2.64
N ASN A 302 44.34 3.72 3.55
CA ASN A 302 44.03 3.85 4.98
C ASN A 302 43.96 5.36 5.31
N PRO A 303 42.83 5.90 5.78
CA PRO A 303 41.57 5.20 6.11
C PRO A 303 40.83 4.68 4.87
N ARG A 304 40.04 3.62 5.08
CA ARG A 304 39.23 3.01 4.03
C ARG A 304 38.16 3.99 3.50
N PRO A 305 37.91 4.05 2.19
CA PRO A 305 36.81 4.84 1.62
C PRO A 305 35.46 4.59 2.33
N GLY A 306 34.74 5.67 2.65
CA GLY A 306 33.45 5.62 3.34
C GLY A 306 33.50 5.39 4.86
N LYS A 307 34.69 5.20 5.45
CA LYS A 307 34.84 5.11 6.92
C LYS A 307 34.80 6.49 7.55
N CYS A 308 34.09 6.64 8.67
CA CYS A 308 34.08 7.88 9.45
C CYS A 308 35.35 8.02 10.27
N LEU A 309 35.81 9.25 10.47
CA LEU A 309 37.00 9.55 11.27
C LEU A 309 36.60 10.20 12.60
N PRO A 310 37.29 9.88 13.69
CA PRO A 310 37.10 10.55 14.98
C PRO A 310 37.67 11.97 14.94
N ASP A 311 37.39 12.73 16.01
CA ASP A 311 38.02 14.03 16.31
C ASP A 311 37.92 15.08 15.17
N GLN A 312 36.83 15.04 14.40
CA GLN A 312 36.57 15.98 13.29
C GLN A 312 37.72 16.04 12.26
N GLN A 313 38.40 14.93 12.02
CA GLN A 313 39.47 14.87 11.02
C GLN A 313 38.88 14.87 9.60
N PRO A 314 39.43 15.68 8.67
CA PRO A 314 39.05 15.61 7.26
C PRO A 314 39.52 14.29 6.64
N ILE A 315 38.85 13.84 5.59
CA ILE A 315 39.26 12.62 4.87
C ILE A 315 40.54 12.91 4.06
N PRO A 316 41.58 12.06 4.17
CA PRO A 316 42.80 12.21 3.40
C PRO A 316 42.55 12.23 1.89
N THR A 317 43.29 13.07 1.18
CA THR A 317 43.11 13.29 -0.26
C THR A 317 43.19 11.99 -1.07
N GLU A 318 44.11 11.07 -0.73
CA GLU A 318 44.26 9.77 -1.39
C GLU A 318 43.02 8.88 -1.21
N THR A 319 42.43 8.86 -0.01
CA THR A 319 41.19 8.13 0.27
C THR A 319 40.01 8.71 -0.50
N PHE A 320 39.90 10.04 -0.54
CA PHE A 320 38.84 10.73 -1.27
C PHE A 320 38.92 10.46 -2.78
N GLN A 321 40.10 10.54 -3.39
CA GLN A 321 40.26 10.29 -4.83
C GLN A 321 39.79 8.89 -5.23
N VAL A 322 40.08 7.88 -4.40
CA VAL A 322 39.59 6.51 -4.62
C VAL A 322 38.06 6.44 -4.49
N ALA A 323 37.49 7.06 -3.45
CA ALA A 323 36.04 7.07 -3.22
C ALA A 323 35.27 7.81 -4.34
N ASP A 324 35.78 8.95 -4.79
CA ASP A 324 35.17 9.80 -5.83
C ASP A 324 35.28 9.17 -7.22
N GLY A 325 36.36 8.44 -7.49
CA GLY A 325 36.58 7.70 -8.73
C GLY A 325 35.83 6.36 -8.80
N HIS A 326 35.65 5.68 -7.66
CA HIS A 326 35.02 4.34 -7.59
C HIS A 326 33.97 4.28 -6.46
N PRO A 327 32.88 5.04 -6.55
CA PRO A 327 31.91 5.18 -5.45
C PRO A 327 30.99 3.98 -5.27
N GLU A 328 30.91 3.07 -6.24
CA GLU A 328 30.08 1.86 -6.17
C GLU A 328 30.86 0.69 -5.56
N VAL A 329 30.29 0.04 -4.54
CA VAL A 329 30.84 -1.23 -4.02
C VAL A 329 30.50 -2.39 -4.95
N ALA A 330 31.39 -3.37 -5.06
CA ALA A 330 31.24 -4.51 -5.98
C ALA A 330 30.16 -5.50 -5.53
N GLN A 331 30.02 -5.75 -4.22
CA GLN A 331 28.98 -6.63 -3.68
C GLN A 331 27.62 -5.93 -3.67
N ARG A 332 26.57 -6.73 -3.84
CA ARG A 332 25.18 -6.25 -3.87
C ARG A 332 24.56 -6.39 -2.48
N VAL A 333 23.61 -5.51 -2.16
CA VAL A 333 22.77 -5.64 -0.97
C VAL A 333 21.58 -6.53 -1.34
N GLU A 334 21.48 -7.66 -0.64
CA GLU A 334 20.49 -8.72 -0.89
C GLU A 334 19.51 -8.84 0.28
N PRO A 335 18.28 -9.36 0.06
CA PRO A 335 17.29 -9.48 1.12
C PRO A 335 17.76 -10.35 2.29
N MET A 336 17.17 -10.13 3.46
CA MET A 336 17.38 -10.90 4.68
C MET A 336 17.02 -12.38 4.48
N GLY A 337 17.57 -13.21 5.35
CA GLY A 337 17.27 -14.64 5.41
C GLY A 337 18.13 -15.49 4.46
N PRO A 338 18.10 -16.82 4.63
CA PRO A 338 19.02 -17.72 3.92
C PRO A 338 18.80 -17.73 2.39
N LEU A 339 17.54 -17.58 1.95
CA LEU A 339 17.15 -17.66 0.54
C LEU A 339 17.29 -16.33 -0.22
N LYS A 340 17.49 -15.21 0.48
CA LYS A 340 17.69 -13.88 -0.12
C LYS A 340 16.67 -13.54 -1.22
N THR A 341 15.40 -13.83 -0.94
CA THR A 341 14.29 -13.74 -1.89
C THR A 341 13.25 -12.71 -1.40
N PRO A 342 12.37 -12.15 -2.26
CA PRO A 342 11.31 -11.27 -1.81
C PRO A 342 10.38 -11.97 -0.83
N LEU A 343 9.80 -11.20 0.07
CA LEU A 343 8.78 -11.66 0.99
C LEU A 343 7.58 -12.25 0.24
N PHE A 344 7.19 -11.56 -0.84
CA PHE A 344 6.31 -12.05 -1.87
C PHE A 344 6.42 -11.16 -3.11
N HIS A 345 5.85 -11.64 -4.22
CA HIS A 345 5.61 -10.84 -5.41
C HIS A 345 4.20 -11.04 -5.94
N SER A 346 3.67 -10.05 -6.65
CA SER A 346 2.34 -10.09 -7.24
C SER A 346 2.29 -9.33 -8.57
N LYS A 347 1.19 -9.49 -9.31
CA LYS A 347 0.94 -8.74 -10.54
C LYS A 347 0.37 -7.33 -10.31
N TYR A 348 0.16 -6.94 -9.05
CA TYR A 348 -0.27 -5.59 -8.70
C TYR A 348 0.91 -4.61 -8.78
N HIS A 349 0.62 -3.37 -9.18
CA HIS A 349 1.60 -2.29 -9.16
C HIS A 349 1.52 -1.54 -7.82
N TYR A 350 2.41 -1.89 -6.90
CA TYR A 350 2.52 -1.21 -5.61
C TYR A 350 3.42 0.03 -5.70
N GLN A 351 3.07 1.06 -4.95
CA GLN A 351 3.76 2.36 -4.97
C GLN A 351 4.34 2.76 -3.61
N LYS A 352 3.65 2.47 -2.49
CA LYS A 352 4.09 2.84 -1.14
C LYS A 352 3.93 1.69 -0.17
N VAL A 353 4.71 1.69 0.92
CA VAL A 353 4.63 0.69 1.99
C VAL A 353 4.68 1.33 3.37
N ALA A 354 3.84 0.83 4.28
CA ALA A 354 4.00 1.01 5.72
C ALA A 354 3.90 -0.35 6.41
N VAL A 355 4.62 -0.55 7.51
CA VAL A 355 4.65 -1.83 8.22
C VAL A 355 4.37 -1.62 9.70
N HIS A 356 3.40 -2.35 10.23
CA HIS A 356 3.11 -2.39 11.67
C HIS A 356 3.51 -3.74 12.26
N ARG A 357 4.40 -3.71 13.25
CA ARG A 357 4.64 -4.84 14.16
C ARG A 357 3.60 -4.84 15.29
N MET A 358 2.84 -5.91 15.44
CA MET A 358 1.73 -6.01 16.39
C MET A 358 1.72 -7.39 17.09
N GLN A 359 1.09 -7.47 18.26
CA GLN A 359 0.89 -8.73 19.01
C GLN A 359 -0.57 -9.18 18.94
N ALA A 360 -0.78 -10.42 18.50
CA ALA A 360 -2.09 -11.08 18.44
C ALA A 360 -2.63 -11.30 19.86
N SER A 361 -3.90 -11.72 19.99
CA SER A 361 -4.54 -11.93 21.29
C SER A 361 -3.81 -12.96 22.17
N HIS A 362 -3.04 -13.87 21.58
CA HIS A 362 -2.24 -14.89 22.27
C HIS A 362 -0.74 -14.51 22.40
N GLY A 363 -0.38 -13.26 22.13
CA GLY A 363 0.98 -12.71 22.29
C GLY A 363 1.93 -12.96 21.12
N GLU A 364 1.51 -13.73 20.10
CA GLU A 364 2.30 -13.94 18.89
C GLU A 364 2.50 -12.62 18.11
N THR A 365 3.72 -12.39 17.64
CA THR A 365 4.07 -11.14 16.94
C THR A 365 3.94 -11.31 15.43
N PHE A 366 3.22 -10.39 14.79
CA PHE A 366 3.06 -10.32 13.34
C PHE A 366 3.58 -8.99 12.80
N HIS A 367 4.14 -9.04 11.60
CA HIS A 367 4.40 -7.85 10.78
C HIS A 367 3.33 -7.75 9.69
N VAL A 368 2.62 -6.64 9.66
CA VAL A 368 1.53 -6.41 8.71
C VAL A 368 1.87 -5.23 7.82
N LEU A 369 1.91 -5.49 6.52
CA LEU A 369 2.25 -4.55 5.47
C LEU A 369 0.97 -3.91 4.93
N TYR A 370 1.01 -2.59 4.76
CA TYR A 370 0.00 -1.77 4.09
C TYR A 370 0.62 -1.25 2.79
N LEU A 371 0.08 -1.69 1.65
CA LEU A 371 0.64 -1.41 0.33
C LEU A 371 -0.37 -0.65 -0.51
N THR A 372 0.01 0.52 -1.04
CA THR A 372 -0.86 1.27 -1.95
C THR A 372 -0.69 0.77 -3.38
N THR A 373 -1.80 0.64 -4.11
CA THR A 373 -1.79 0.33 -5.54
C THR A 373 -1.85 1.61 -6.38
N ASP A 374 -1.45 1.51 -7.65
CA ASP A 374 -1.66 2.55 -8.67
C ASP A 374 -3.15 2.81 -8.98
N ARG A 375 -4.06 1.99 -8.44
CA ARG A 375 -5.52 2.13 -8.57
C ARG A 375 -6.19 2.83 -7.39
N GLY A 376 -5.41 3.32 -6.42
CA GLY A 376 -5.97 4.03 -5.27
C GLY A 376 -6.61 3.11 -4.23
N THR A 377 -6.13 1.87 -4.13
CA THR A 377 -6.53 0.89 -3.12
C THR A 377 -5.36 0.54 -2.21
N ILE A 378 -5.66 -0.06 -1.05
CA ILE A 378 -4.67 -0.50 -0.08
C ILE A 378 -4.81 -2.01 0.09
N HIS A 379 -3.69 -2.73 -0.02
CA HIS A 379 -3.62 -4.14 0.36
C HIS A 379 -3.05 -4.26 1.76
N LYS A 380 -3.69 -5.10 2.59
CA LYS A 380 -3.20 -5.48 3.90
C LYS A 380 -2.65 -6.90 3.81
N VAL A 381 -1.34 -7.06 4.03
CA VAL A 381 -0.62 -8.32 3.83
C VAL A 381 0.09 -8.71 5.12
N VAL A 382 -0.15 -9.93 5.59
CA VAL A 382 0.56 -10.50 6.74
C VAL A 382 1.87 -11.10 6.25
N GLU A 383 2.98 -10.69 6.87
CA GLU A 383 4.31 -11.24 6.63
C GLU A 383 4.35 -12.74 6.98
N PRO A 384 4.98 -13.60 6.15
CA PRO A 384 5.23 -14.99 6.53
C PRO A 384 6.10 -15.09 7.80
N GLY A 385 5.69 -15.90 8.77
CA GLY A 385 6.58 -16.40 9.82
C GLY A 385 7.70 -17.31 9.29
N GLU A 386 8.60 -17.75 10.18
CA GLU A 386 9.86 -18.42 9.84
C GLU A 386 9.73 -19.88 9.33
N GLN A 387 8.53 -20.46 9.32
CA GLN A 387 8.32 -21.85 8.90
C GLN A 387 8.34 -21.99 7.37
N GLU A 388 8.92 -23.07 6.84
CA GLU A 388 9.02 -23.33 5.38
C GLU A 388 7.67 -23.38 4.62
N HIS A 389 6.56 -23.49 5.33
CA HIS A 389 5.19 -23.48 4.77
C HIS A 389 4.46 -22.14 4.94
N SER A 390 5.13 -21.14 5.47
CA SER A 390 4.59 -19.81 5.69
C SER A 390 4.75 -18.96 4.43
N PHE A 391 3.64 -18.44 3.92
CA PHE A 391 3.62 -17.54 2.77
C PHE A 391 2.94 -16.23 3.16
N ALA A 392 3.34 -15.13 2.55
CA ALA A 392 2.63 -13.87 2.70
C ALA A 392 1.16 -14.06 2.36
N PHE A 393 0.29 -13.54 3.23
CA PHE A 393 -1.15 -13.70 3.10
C PHE A 393 -1.80 -12.34 2.92
N ASN A 394 -2.29 -12.08 1.71
CA ASN A 394 -2.99 -10.83 1.41
C ASN A 394 -4.46 -10.94 1.87
N ILE A 395 -4.74 -10.42 3.07
CA ILE A 395 -6.02 -10.61 3.76
C ILE A 395 -7.14 -9.75 3.18
N MET A 396 -6.84 -8.54 2.69
CA MET A 396 -7.86 -7.64 2.15
C MET A 396 -7.29 -6.60 1.17
N GLU A 397 -8.14 -6.16 0.25
CA GLU A 397 -8.03 -4.90 -0.48
C GLU A 397 -9.14 -3.95 -0.01
N ILE A 398 -8.80 -2.69 0.25
CA ILE A 398 -9.76 -1.65 0.62
C ILE A 398 -9.64 -0.43 -0.29
N GLN A 399 -10.79 0.13 -0.68
CA GLN A 399 -10.87 1.44 -1.30
C GLN A 399 -11.16 2.47 -0.19
N PRO A 400 -10.17 3.29 0.21
CA PRO A 400 -10.28 4.11 1.42
C PRO A 400 -11.05 5.41 1.22
N PHE A 401 -11.37 5.80 -0.02
CA PHE A 401 -11.91 7.12 -0.33
C PHE A 401 -13.40 7.07 -0.63
N ARG A 402 -14.09 8.20 -0.55
CA ARG A 402 -15.46 8.30 -1.07
C ARG A 402 -15.44 8.37 -2.59
N ARG A 403 -14.45 9.11 -3.13
CA ARG A 403 -14.18 9.21 -4.56
C ARG A 403 -12.91 8.44 -4.87
N ALA A 404 -13.03 7.32 -5.59
CA ALA A 404 -11.88 6.53 -6.00
C ALA A 404 -10.85 7.39 -6.73
N ALA A 405 -9.63 7.44 -6.18
CA ALA A 405 -8.56 8.36 -6.57
C ALA A 405 -7.20 7.75 -6.24
N ALA A 406 -6.15 8.18 -6.95
CA ALA A 406 -4.78 7.77 -6.61
C ALA A 406 -4.40 8.23 -5.19
N ILE A 407 -3.68 7.37 -4.45
CA ILE A 407 -3.17 7.68 -3.11
C ILE A 407 -1.86 8.48 -3.27
N GLN A 408 -1.88 9.74 -2.86
CA GLN A 408 -0.72 10.66 -2.94
C GLN A 408 0.23 10.48 -1.76
N THR A 409 -0.32 10.36 -0.55
CA THR A 409 0.46 10.16 0.69
C THR A 409 -0.14 9.05 1.54
N MET A 410 0.71 8.38 2.33
CA MET A 410 0.33 7.37 3.31
C MET A 410 1.21 7.53 4.55
N SER A 411 0.60 7.60 5.73
CA SER A 411 1.30 7.66 7.02
C SER A 411 0.63 6.72 8.02
N LEU A 412 1.45 5.93 8.72
CA LEU A 412 1.01 4.96 9.71
C LEU A 412 1.17 5.54 11.11
N ASP A 413 0.09 5.51 11.88
CA ASP A 413 0.08 5.79 13.32
C ASP A 413 -0.16 4.48 14.07
N ALA A 414 0.94 3.87 14.57
CA ALA A 414 0.87 2.64 15.35
C ALA A 414 0.33 2.85 16.76
N GLU A 415 0.37 4.07 17.29
CA GLU A 415 -0.12 4.40 18.64
C GLU A 415 -1.66 4.48 18.65
N ARG A 416 -2.26 5.10 17.64
CA ARG A 416 -3.72 5.11 17.47
C ARG A 416 -4.26 3.97 16.62
N ARG A 417 -3.36 3.17 16.03
CA ARG A 417 -3.66 2.04 15.13
C ARG A 417 -4.49 2.51 13.93
N LYS A 418 -4.07 3.62 13.32
CA LYS A 418 -4.72 4.26 12.17
C LYS A 418 -3.73 4.44 11.02
N LEU A 419 -4.24 4.37 9.80
CA LEU A 419 -3.51 4.66 8.58
C LEU A 419 -4.14 5.89 7.94
N TYR A 420 -3.38 6.97 7.82
CA TYR A 420 -3.81 8.19 7.17
C TYR A 420 -3.38 8.16 5.71
N VAL A 421 -4.35 8.29 4.81
CA VAL A 421 -4.11 8.35 3.37
C VAL A 421 -4.78 9.58 2.78
N SER A 422 -4.11 10.19 1.80
CA SER A 422 -4.67 11.35 1.08
C SER A 422 -4.73 11.08 -0.41
N SER A 423 -5.74 11.67 -1.05
CA SER A 423 -5.85 11.80 -2.49
C SER A 423 -5.80 13.29 -2.87
N GLN A 424 -6.04 13.61 -4.14
CA GLN A 424 -6.23 15.00 -4.56
C GLN A 424 -7.52 15.67 -4.05
N TRP A 425 -8.41 14.95 -3.36
CA TRP A 425 -9.74 15.44 -3.00
C TRP A 425 -10.09 15.35 -1.52
N GLU A 426 -9.54 14.36 -0.83
CA GLU A 426 -9.90 14.05 0.56
C GLU A 426 -8.73 13.38 1.30
N VAL A 427 -8.78 13.47 2.63
CA VAL A 427 -7.96 12.69 3.57
C VAL A 427 -8.87 11.66 4.23
N SER A 428 -8.39 10.43 4.36
CA SER A 428 -9.07 9.34 5.05
C SER A 428 -8.20 8.77 6.16
N GLN A 429 -8.81 8.50 7.31
CA GLN A 429 -8.23 7.76 8.43
C GLN A 429 -8.80 6.34 8.42
N VAL A 430 -8.00 5.35 8.08
CA VAL A 430 -8.40 3.94 7.99
C VAL A 430 -7.98 3.20 9.26
N PRO A 431 -8.90 2.53 9.99
CA PRO A 431 -8.53 1.66 11.09
C PRO A 431 -7.68 0.46 10.63
N LEU A 432 -6.60 0.17 11.35
CA LEU A 432 -5.81 -1.04 11.13
C LEU A 432 -6.59 -2.29 11.58
N ASP A 433 -7.50 -2.13 12.53
CA ASP A 433 -8.33 -3.13 13.19
C ASP A 433 -9.78 -3.15 12.69
N LEU A 434 -9.97 -2.99 11.38
CA LEU A 434 -11.29 -2.95 10.72
C LEU A 434 -11.92 -4.34 10.56
N CYS A 435 -12.38 -4.92 11.66
CA CYS A 435 -12.87 -6.31 11.72
C CYS A 435 -14.32 -6.50 11.24
N GLU A 436 -15.11 -5.43 11.18
CA GLU A 436 -16.53 -5.46 10.77
C GLU A 436 -16.72 -5.92 9.33
N VAL A 437 -15.66 -5.89 8.52
CA VAL A 437 -15.65 -6.39 7.15
C VAL A 437 -15.86 -7.91 7.10
N TYR A 438 -15.56 -8.63 8.18
CA TYR A 438 -15.64 -10.09 8.25
C TYR A 438 -17.00 -10.58 8.76
N GLY A 439 -18.02 -10.51 7.89
CA GLY A 439 -19.41 -10.84 8.23
C GLY A 439 -19.79 -12.34 8.22
N GLY A 440 -18.86 -13.25 7.91
CA GLY A 440 -19.15 -14.67 7.71
C GLY A 440 -19.36 -15.50 8.99
N GLY A 441 -19.83 -14.90 10.08
CA GLY A 441 -19.92 -15.52 11.40
C GLY A 441 -18.55 -15.82 12.02
N CYS A 442 -18.50 -16.68 13.04
CA CYS A 442 -17.24 -17.07 13.70
C CYS A 442 -16.22 -17.62 12.69
N HIS A 443 -16.70 -18.50 11.80
CA HIS A 443 -15.84 -19.10 10.77
C HIS A 443 -15.26 -18.04 9.84
N GLY A 444 -16.06 -17.09 9.36
CA GLY A 444 -15.59 -16.00 8.51
C GLY A 444 -14.55 -15.12 9.20
N CYS A 445 -14.75 -14.83 10.50
CA CYS A 445 -13.83 -14.07 11.32
C CYS A 445 -12.45 -14.76 11.43
N LEU A 446 -12.41 -16.05 11.81
CA LEU A 446 -11.14 -16.78 11.95
C LEU A 446 -10.49 -17.10 10.60
N MET A 447 -11.29 -17.39 9.56
CA MET A 447 -10.78 -17.62 8.20
C MET A 447 -10.22 -16.34 7.56
N SER A 448 -10.46 -15.15 8.13
CA SER A 448 -9.83 -13.92 7.66
C SER A 448 -8.31 -13.93 7.83
N ARG A 449 -7.81 -14.64 8.85
CA ARG A 449 -6.41 -14.61 9.30
C ARG A 449 -5.90 -13.19 9.59
N ASP A 450 -6.79 -12.26 9.92
CA ASP A 450 -6.42 -10.91 10.32
C ASP A 450 -5.97 -10.88 11.79
N PRO A 451 -4.68 -10.62 12.10
CA PRO A 451 -4.18 -10.66 13.46
C PRO A 451 -4.73 -9.55 14.37
N TYR A 452 -5.44 -8.57 13.80
CA TYR A 452 -6.12 -7.51 14.56
C TYR A 452 -7.51 -7.92 15.04
N CYS A 453 -8.03 -9.07 14.59
CA CYS A 453 -9.43 -9.45 14.75
C CYS A 453 -9.62 -10.79 15.45
N GLY A 454 -10.68 -10.90 16.24
CA GLY A 454 -11.13 -12.14 16.84
C GLY A 454 -12.65 -12.17 17.02
N TRP A 455 -13.18 -13.36 17.29
CA TRP A 455 -14.60 -13.57 17.54
C TRP A 455 -14.92 -13.41 19.02
N ASP A 456 -15.83 -12.48 19.34
CA ASP A 456 -16.36 -12.30 20.70
C ASP A 456 -17.81 -11.81 20.66
N GLN A 457 -18.62 -12.23 21.63
CA GLN A 457 -20.02 -11.79 21.79
C GLN A 457 -20.87 -11.91 20.50
N GLY A 458 -20.62 -12.93 19.68
CA GLY A 458 -21.37 -13.17 18.45
C GLY A 458 -21.01 -12.26 17.27
N ARG A 459 -19.87 -11.56 17.33
CA ARG A 459 -19.37 -10.69 16.26
C ARG A 459 -17.86 -10.77 16.09
N CYS A 460 -17.36 -10.37 14.93
CA CYS A 460 -15.92 -10.20 14.69
C CYS A 460 -15.51 -8.79 15.14
N VAL A 461 -14.58 -8.70 16.09
CA VAL A 461 -14.21 -7.45 16.77
C VAL A 461 -12.70 -7.26 16.78
N SER A 462 -12.29 -6.00 16.97
CA SER A 462 -10.90 -5.64 17.22
C SER A 462 -10.42 -6.23 18.53
N ILE A 463 -9.21 -6.82 18.53
CA ILE A 463 -8.56 -7.31 19.75
C ILE A 463 -8.26 -6.20 20.77
N TYR A 464 -8.23 -4.94 20.31
CA TYR A 464 -8.00 -3.76 21.15
C TYR A 464 -9.29 -3.19 21.76
N SER A 465 -10.46 -3.67 21.33
CA SER A 465 -11.76 -3.20 21.82
C SER A 465 -12.31 -4.03 22.98
N SER A 466 -11.76 -5.23 23.21
CA SER A 466 -12.23 -6.16 24.23
C SER A 466 -11.20 -6.26 25.37
N GLU A 467 -11.65 -6.10 26.62
CA GLU A 467 -10.82 -6.36 27.81
C GLU A 467 -10.63 -7.86 28.07
N ARG A 468 -11.39 -8.73 27.38
CA ARG A 468 -11.32 -10.19 27.48
C ARG A 468 -10.62 -10.77 26.26
N SER A 469 -10.00 -11.94 26.45
CA SER A 469 -9.44 -12.74 25.36
C SER A 469 -10.51 -13.02 24.31
N VAL A 470 -10.26 -12.60 23.08
CA VAL A 470 -11.10 -12.93 21.93
C VAL A 470 -10.70 -14.32 21.40
N LEU A 471 -11.64 -15.02 20.75
CA LEU A 471 -11.31 -16.25 20.05
C LEU A 471 -10.57 -15.88 18.75
N GLN A 472 -9.30 -16.30 18.60
CA GLN A 472 -8.47 -15.94 17.45
C GLN A 472 -7.57 -17.10 17.03
N SER A 473 -7.53 -17.37 15.72
CA SER A 473 -6.67 -18.41 15.13
C SER A 473 -6.17 -17.95 13.76
N ILE A 474 -4.86 -18.07 13.50
CA ILE A 474 -4.20 -17.46 12.32
C ILE A 474 -3.36 -18.47 11.54
N ASN A 475 -2.42 -19.12 12.23
CA ASN A 475 -1.42 -19.99 11.62
C ASN A 475 -1.94 -21.35 11.14
N PRO A 476 -2.82 -22.06 11.88
CA PRO A 476 -3.28 -23.38 11.47
C PRO A 476 -3.88 -23.40 10.06
N ALA A 477 -3.84 -24.55 9.39
CA ALA A 477 -4.47 -24.72 8.08
C ALA A 477 -5.99 -24.49 8.14
N GLU A 478 -6.63 -24.88 9.25
CA GLU A 478 -8.07 -24.78 9.49
C GLU A 478 -8.38 -23.95 10.76
N PRO A 479 -8.23 -22.61 10.71
CA PRO A 479 -8.44 -21.74 11.87
C PRO A 479 -9.86 -21.81 12.46
N HIS A 480 -10.85 -22.13 11.63
CA HIS A 480 -12.26 -22.19 12.01
C HIS A 480 -12.60 -23.28 13.04
N LYS A 481 -11.74 -24.28 13.25
CA LYS A 481 -11.99 -25.38 14.18
C LYS A 481 -12.10 -24.95 15.64
N GLU A 482 -11.58 -23.77 15.97
CA GLU A 482 -11.68 -23.20 17.31
C GLU A 482 -13.05 -22.55 17.58
N CYS A 483 -13.90 -22.38 16.56
CA CYS A 483 -15.26 -21.87 16.72
C CYS A 483 -16.15 -22.82 17.54
N PRO A 484 -17.14 -22.29 18.30
CA PRO A 484 -18.08 -23.11 19.07
C PRO A 484 -18.82 -24.15 18.22
N ASN A 485 -19.20 -23.77 17.00
CA ASN A 485 -19.76 -24.69 16.01
C ASN A 485 -18.63 -25.20 15.12
N PRO A 486 -18.37 -26.53 15.08
CA PRO A 486 -17.27 -27.07 14.27
C PRO A 486 -17.59 -27.05 12.77
N LYS A 487 -18.87 -26.92 12.40
CA LYS A 487 -19.33 -26.77 11.02
C LYS A 487 -19.89 -25.37 10.81
N PRO A 488 -19.71 -24.77 9.62
CA PRO A 488 -20.30 -23.47 9.33
C PRO A 488 -21.82 -23.57 9.28
N ASP A 489 -22.47 -22.43 9.51
CA ASP A 489 -23.92 -22.31 9.35
C ASP A 489 -24.31 -22.57 7.89
N LYS A 490 -25.47 -23.22 7.70
CA LYS A 490 -26.05 -23.45 6.36
C LYS A 490 -26.56 -22.14 5.77
N ALA A 491 -26.59 -22.03 4.44
CA ALA A 491 -27.14 -20.87 3.78
C ALA A 491 -28.67 -20.83 3.98
N PRO A 492 -29.28 -19.64 4.05
CA PRO A 492 -30.73 -19.53 4.11
C PRO A 492 -31.35 -20.03 2.80
N LEU A 493 -32.37 -20.89 2.90
CA LEU A 493 -33.09 -21.41 1.74
C LEU A 493 -33.90 -20.31 1.04
N GLN A 494 -33.60 -20.07 -0.23
CA GLN A 494 -34.33 -19.17 -1.12
C GLN A 494 -35.21 -20.00 -2.08
N LYS A 495 -36.49 -19.68 -2.19
CA LYS A 495 -37.44 -20.37 -3.08
C LYS A 495 -37.87 -19.44 -4.20
N VAL A 496 -37.98 -19.95 -5.42
CA VAL A 496 -38.54 -19.23 -6.56
C VAL A 496 -39.35 -20.19 -7.42
N SER A 497 -40.55 -19.76 -7.82
CA SER A 497 -41.39 -20.50 -8.75
C SER A 497 -41.17 -19.98 -10.16
N LEU A 498 -40.97 -20.87 -11.12
CA LEU A 498 -40.69 -20.54 -12.51
C LEU A 498 -41.56 -21.39 -13.44
N ALA A 499 -41.92 -20.82 -14.60
CA ALA A 499 -42.59 -21.56 -15.66
C ALA A 499 -41.58 -22.43 -16.45
N PRO A 500 -42.02 -23.56 -17.02
CA PRO A 500 -41.18 -24.35 -17.93
C PRO A 500 -40.75 -23.52 -19.14
N ASN A 501 -39.55 -23.80 -19.66
CA ASN A 501 -38.90 -23.08 -20.76
C ASN A 501 -38.60 -21.59 -20.49
N SER A 502 -38.75 -21.13 -19.25
CA SER A 502 -38.25 -19.81 -18.87
C SER A 502 -36.71 -19.80 -18.83
N ARG A 503 -36.13 -18.65 -19.17
CA ARG A 503 -34.71 -18.36 -18.97
C ARG A 503 -34.52 -17.80 -17.56
N TYR A 504 -33.52 -18.29 -16.84
CA TYR A 504 -33.19 -17.83 -15.51
C TYR A 504 -31.68 -17.86 -15.25
N TYR A 505 -31.26 -17.28 -14.13
CA TYR A 505 -29.88 -17.39 -13.66
C TYR A 505 -29.82 -17.36 -12.13
N LEU A 506 -28.83 -18.04 -11.57
CA LEU A 506 -28.52 -18.01 -10.14
C LEU A 506 -27.16 -17.33 -9.95
N SER A 507 -27.13 -16.31 -9.10
CA SER A 507 -25.92 -15.54 -8.82
C SER A 507 -25.41 -15.83 -7.42
N CYS A 508 -24.14 -16.24 -7.31
CA CYS A 508 -23.45 -16.50 -6.05
C CYS A 508 -22.29 -15.50 -5.88
N PRO A 509 -22.43 -14.47 -5.01
CA PRO A 509 -21.34 -13.55 -4.71
C PRO A 509 -20.14 -14.27 -4.08
N MET A 510 -18.96 -14.05 -4.64
CA MET A 510 -17.72 -14.67 -4.19
C MET A 510 -17.00 -13.76 -3.19
N GLU A 511 -17.29 -13.97 -1.90
CA GLU A 511 -16.67 -13.23 -0.79
C GLU A 511 -15.17 -13.53 -0.66
N SER A 512 -14.80 -14.83 -0.56
CA SER A 512 -13.40 -15.25 -0.50
C SER A 512 -12.85 -15.45 -1.91
N ARG A 513 -11.84 -14.67 -2.28
CA ARG A 513 -11.14 -14.78 -3.57
C ARG A 513 -10.08 -15.86 -3.60
N HIS A 514 -9.87 -16.53 -2.47
CA HIS A 514 -8.99 -17.69 -2.35
C HIS A 514 -9.76 -19.01 -2.45
N ALA A 515 -11.10 -18.96 -2.49
CA ALA A 515 -11.95 -20.14 -2.62
C ALA A 515 -12.38 -20.40 -4.07
N THR A 516 -12.57 -21.67 -4.39
CA THR A 516 -13.29 -22.11 -5.60
C THR A 516 -14.79 -22.18 -5.26
N TYR A 517 -15.64 -21.66 -6.13
CA TYR A 517 -17.10 -21.70 -5.97
C TYR A 517 -17.72 -22.63 -7.00
N SER A 518 -18.61 -23.53 -6.58
CA SER A 518 -19.27 -24.46 -7.49
C SER A 518 -20.78 -24.48 -7.26
N TRP A 519 -21.55 -24.35 -8.34
CA TRP A 519 -22.99 -24.60 -8.32
C TRP A 519 -23.26 -26.09 -8.51
N ARG A 520 -24.03 -26.68 -7.59
CA ARG A 520 -24.44 -28.08 -7.65
C ARG A 520 -25.95 -28.24 -7.78
N HIS A 521 -26.35 -29.21 -8.58
CA HIS A 521 -27.73 -29.69 -8.72
C HIS A 521 -27.71 -31.21 -8.84
N LYS A 522 -28.55 -31.91 -8.05
CA LYS A 522 -28.60 -33.39 -8.01
C LYS A 522 -27.21 -34.03 -7.93
N GLU A 523 -26.36 -33.51 -7.04
CA GLU A 523 -24.97 -33.93 -6.80
C GLU A 523 -23.96 -33.63 -7.93
N ASN A 524 -24.42 -33.17 -9.11
CA ASN A 524 -23.54 -32.76 -10.21
C ASN A 524 -23.11 -31.31 -10.07
N VAL A 525 -21.89 -31.00 -10.50
CA VAL A 525 -21.41 -29.62 -10.63
C VAL A 525 -21.82 -29.08 -11.99
N GLU A 526 -22.68 -28.06 -11.99
CA GLU A 526 -23.20 -27.41 -13.20
C GLU A 526 -22.32 -26.22 -13.63
N GLN A 527 -21.66 -25.56 -12.67
CA GLN A 527 -20.76 -24.43 -12.90
C GLN A 527 -19.65 -24.41 -11.85
N SER A 528 -18.43 -24.07 -12.24
CA SER A 528 -17.30 -23.85 -11.31
C SER A 528 -16.56 -22.55 -11.62
N CYS A 529 -16.22 -21.81 -10.57
CA CYS A 529 -15.55 -20.52 -10.63
C CYS A 529 -14.29 -20.56 -9.74
N GLU A 530 -13.12 -20.58 -10.37
CA GLU A 530 -11.82 -20.70 -9.70
C GLU A 530 -11.27 -19.34 -9.18
N PRO A 531 -10.34 -19.34 -8.22
CA PRO A 531 -9.55 -18.16 -7.85
C PRO A 531 -8.94 -17.49 -9.08
N GLY A 532 -9.19 -16.18 -9.25
CA GLY A 532 -8.83 -15.42 -10.45
C GLY A 532 -9.97 -15.15 -11.41
N HIS A 533 -11.18 -15.65 -11.13
CA HIS A 533 -12.40 -15.27 -11.84
C HIS A 533 -12.64 -13.75 -11.75
N GLN A 534 -12.81 -13.10 -12.90
CA GLN A 534 -12.86 -11.63 -13.00
C GLN A 534 -14.15 -11.04 -12.41
N SER A 535 -15.30 -11.67 -12.68
CA SER A 535 -16.58 -11.24 -12.13
C SER A 535 -16.62 -11.52 -10.61
N PRO A 536 -17.26 -10.64 -9.81
CA PRO A 536 -17.46 -10.87 -8.40
C PRO A 536 -18.47 -11.97 -8.08
N ASN A 537 -19.22 -12.44 -9.07
CA ASN A 537 -20.25 -13.45 -8.90
C ASN A 537 -19.93 -14.70 -9.72
N CYS A 538 -20.13 -15.87 -9.12
CA CYS A 538 -20.23 -17.14 -9.82
C CYS A 538 -21.67 -17.35 -10.28
N ILE A 539 -21.91 -17.29 -11.59
CA ILE A 539 -23.25 -17.29 -12.17
C ILE A 539 -23.52 -18.61 -12.87
N LEU A 540 -24.61 -19.27 -12.49
CA LEU A 540 -25.20 -20.39 -13.22
C LEU A 540 -26.31 -19.85 -14.13
N PHE A 541 -26.19 -20.10 -15.43
CA PHE A 541 -27.22 -19.76 -16.41
C PHE A 541 -28.11 -20.96 -16.68
N ILE A 542 -29.42 -20.73 -16.71
CA ILE A 542 -30.43 -21.73 -17.09
C ILE A 542 -31.13 -21.16 -18.33
N GLU A 543 -30.71 -21.61 -19.51
CA GLU A 543 -31.19 -21.03 -20.77
C GLU A 543 -32.66 -21.36 -21.06
N ASN A 544 -33.03 -22.63 -20.85
CA ASN A 544 -34.38 -23.15 -20.99
C ASN A 544 -34.65 -24.12 -19.82
N LEU A 545 -35.49 -23.71 -18.88
CA LEU A 545 -35.81 -24.52 -17.70
C LEU A 545 -36.64 -25.76 -18.06
N THR A 546 -36.06 -26.94 -17.85
CA THR A 546 -36.72 -28.24 -18.07
C THR A 546 -37.23 -28.86 -16.78
N ALA A 547 -38.14 -29.83 -16.87
CA ALA A 547 -38.65 -30.56 -15.71
C ALA A 547 -37.54 -31.22 -14.86
N GLN A 548 -36.43 -31.61 -15.50
CA GLN A 548 -35.30 -32.22 -14.80
C GLN A 548 -34.51 -31.22 -13.97
N GLN A 549 -34.57 -29.92 -14.27
CA GLN A 549 -33.81 -28.85 -13.62
C GLN A 549 -34.56 -28.21 -12.44
N TYR A 550 -35.76 -28.67 -12.08
CA TYR A 550 -36.35 -28.27 -10.80
C TYR A 550 -35.63 -28.91 -9.61
N GLY A 551 -35.82 -28.32 -8.44
CA GLY A 551 -35.26 -28.81 -7.18
C GLY A 551 -34.20 -27.88 -6.59
N HIS A 552 -33.33 -28.45 -5.76
CA HIS A 552 -32.35 -27.70 -4.99
C HIS A 552 -31.07 -27.43 -5.77
N TYR A 553 -30.60 -26.19 -5.66
CA TYR A 553 -29.32 -25.71 -6.16
C TYR A 553 -28.50 -25.17 -4.99
N PHE A 554 -27.25 -25.60 -4.89
CA PHE A 554 -26.32 -25.18 -3.83
C PHE A 554 -25.13 -24.48 -4.48
N CYS A 555 -24.74 -23.32 -3.97
CA CYS A 555 -23.44 -22.74 -4.27
C CYS A 555 -22.51 -23.07 -3.10
N GLU A 556 -21.49 -23.88 -3.33
CA GLU A 556 -20.51 -24.25 -2.32
C GLU A 556 -19.18 -23.53 -2.58
N ALA A 557 -18.59 -22.98 -1.53
CA ALA A 557 -17.26 -22.39 -1.53
C ALA A 557 -16.27 -23.33 -0.84
N GLN A 558 -15.12 -23.58 -1.47
CA GLN A 558 -14.06 -24.41 -0.92
C GLN A 558 -12.72 -23.65 -0.90
N GLU A 559 -12.13 -23.49 0.29
CA GLU A 559 -10.80 -22.88 0.48
C GLU A 559 -9.88 -23.89 1.19
N GLY A 560 -9.02 -24.56 0.42
CA GLY A 560 -8.25 -25.69 0.94
C GLY A 560 -9.18 -26.85 1.36
N SER A 561 -9.17 -27.22 2.63
CA SER A 561 -10.05 -28.24 3.21
C SER A 561 -11.33 -27.68 3.82
N TYR A 562 -11.48 -26.35 3.90
CA TYR A 562 -12.69 -25.71 4.43
C TYR A 562 -13.78 -25.61 3.37
N PHE A 563 -15.00 -26.04 3.71
CA PHE A 563 -16.19 -25.98 2.87
C PHE A 563 -17.27 -25.11 3.52
N ARG A 564 -17.99 -24.33 2.72
CA ARG A 564 -19.12 -23.51 3.16
C ARG A 564 -20.22 -23.51 2.10
N GLU A 565 -21.47 -23.69 2.53
CA GLU A 565 -22.65 -23.41 1.70
C GLU A 565 -22.84 -21.90 1.62
N ALA A 566 -22.56 -21.30 0.47
CA ALA A 566 -22.64 -19.86 0.25
C ALA A 566 -24.05 -19.41 -0.17
N GLN A 567 -24.75 -20.23 -0.94
CA GLN A 567 -26.15 -20.00 -1.32
C GLN A 567 -26.94 -21.31 -1.40
N HIS A 568 -28.23 -21.24 -1.07
CA HIS A 568 -29.17 -22.35 -1.23
C HIS A 568 -30.44 -21.88 -1.91
N TRP A 569 -30.68 -22.38 -3.12
CA TRP A 569 -31.89 -22.11 -3.90
C TRP A 569 -32.73 -23.37 -4.08
N GLN A 570 -34.03 -23.19 -4.20
CA GLN A 570 -34.97 -24.22 -4.64
C GLN A 570 -35.85 -23.64 -5.74
N LEU A 571 -35.68 -24.19 -6.95
CA LEU A 571 -36.54 -23.90 -8.08
C LEU A 571 -37.78 -24.79 -7.97
N LEU A 572 -38.95 -24.16 -7.92
CA LEU A 572 -40.25 -24.81 -7.86
C LEU A 572 -41.00 -24.63 -9.18
N PRO A 573 -41.74 -25.64 -9.65
CA PRO A 573 -42.66 -25.43 -10.76
C PRO A 573 -43.75 -24.43 -10.33
N GLU A 574 -44.10 -23.49 -11.20
CA GLU A 574 -45.32 -22.70 -11.02
C GLU A 574 -46.56 -23.62 -11.07
N ASP A 575 -47.39 -23.55 -10.03
CA ASP A 575 -48.66 -24.26 -9.99
C ASP A 575 -49.63 -23.68 -11.03
N GLY A 576 -50.05 -24.51 -11.99
CA GLY A 576 -50.97 -24.15 -13.08
C GLY A 576 -52.37 -23.66 -12.65
N ILE A 577 -52.66 -23.62 -11.34
CA ILE A 577 -53.97 -23.24 -10.78
C ILE A 577 -54.24 -21.73 -10.92
N MET A 578 -53.21 -20.88 -11.02
CA MET A 578 -53.39 -19.44 -11.31
C MET A 578 -53.51 -19.13 -12.81
N ALA A 579 -52.91 -19.95 -13.68
CA ALA A 579 -52.99 -19.78 -15.13
C ALA A 579 -54.37 -20.20 -15.67
N GLU A 580 -54.98 -21.26 -15.14
CA GLU A 580 -56.36 -21.66 -15.49
C GLU A 580 -57.40 -20.64 -15.01
N HIS A 581 -57.17 -19.95 -13.88
CA HIS A 581 -58.08 -18.89 -13.44
C HIS A 581 -58.05 -17.65 -14.36
N LEU A 582 -56.90 -17.34 -14.97
CA LEU A 582 -56.78 -16.22 -15.92
C LEU A 582 -57.28 -16.59 -17.33
N LEU A 583 -57.06 -17.83 -17.78
CA LEU A 583 -57.67 -18.35 -19.01
C LEU A 583 -59.19 -18.56 -18.90
N GLY A 584 -59.68 -18.96 -17.72
CA GLY A 584 -61.11 -19.07 -17.42
C GLY A 584 -61.84 -17.73 -17.44
N HIS A 585 -61.21 -16.65 -16.96
CA HIS A 585 -61.78 -15.30 -17.05
C HIS A 585 -61.72 -14.71 -18.47
N ALA A 586 -60.70 -15.03 -19.26
CA ALA A 586 -60.61 -14.61 -20.66
C ALA A 586 -61.67 -15.30 -21.56
N CYS A 587 -61.96 -16.58 -21.33
CA CYS A 587 -63.02 -17.29 -22.04
C CYS A 587 -64.44 -16.82 -21.66
N ALA A 588 -64.67 -16.41 -20.41
CA ALA A 588 -65.95 -15.82 -19.98
C ALA A 588 -66.20 -14.43 -20.58
N LEU A 589 -65.15 -13.63 -20.80
CA LEU A 589 -65.24 -12.32 -21.48
C LEU A 589 -65.40 -12.45 -23.00
N ALA A 590 -64.84 -13.49 -23.63
CA ALA A 590 -65.06 -13.75 -25.05
C ALA A 590 -66.51 -14.20 -25.36
N ALA A 591 -67.13 -15.00 -24.50
CA ALA A 591 -68.52 -15.46 -24.70
C ALA A 591 -69.58 -14.35 -24.52
N SER A 592 -69.26 -13.29 -23.76
CA SER A 592 -70.16 -12.13 -23.58
C SER A 592 -70.05 -11.08 -24.70
N LEU A 593 -68.96 -11.09 -25.48
CA LEU A 593 -68.77 -10.20 -26.65
C LEU A 593 -69.39 -10.76 -27.95
N TRP A 594 -69.70 -12.06 -28.02
CA TRP A 594 -70.29 -12.70 -29.20
C TRP A 594 -71.82 -12.69 -29.25
N LEU A 595 -72.50 -12.24 -28.19
CA LEU A 595 -73.97 -12.09 -28.14
C LEU A 595 -74.46 -10.64 -28.34
N GLY A 596 -73.55 -9.71 -28.64
CA GLY A 596 -73.86 -8.27 -28.80
C GLY A 596 -73.80 -7.71 -30.22
N VAL A 597 -73.45 -8.51 -31.24
CA VAL A 597 -73.26 -8.00 -32.63
C VAL A 597 -73.99 -8.86 -33.66
N LEU A 598 -75.31 -8.78 -33.62
CA LEU A 598 -76.24 -9.10 -34.71
C LEU A 598 -77.52 -8.34 -34.33
N PRO A 599 -77.83 -7.14 -34.88
CA PRO A 599 -77.96 -6.90 -36.32
C PRO A 599 -77.73 -5.43 -36.77
N THR A 600 -76.64 -5.09 -37.46
CA THR A 600 -76.61 -3.88 -38.32
C THR A 600 -75.47 -3.99 -39.33
N LEU A 601 -75.77 -4.44 -40.56
CA LEU A 601 -75.09 -4.04 -41.80
C LEU A 601 -75.77 -4.74 -42.99
N THR A 602 -77.06 -4.49 -43.13
CA THR A 602 -77.67 -4.33 -44.46
C THR A 602 -77.44 -2.88 -44.89
N LEU A 603 -76.72 -2.71 -45.99
CA LEU A 603 -76.65 -1.58 -46.94
C LEU A 603 -75.21 -1.11 -47.20
N GLY A 604 -74.81 -1.28 -48.45
CA GLY A 604 -73.74 -0.49 -49.06
C GLY A 604 -72.69 -1.32 -49.79
N LEU A 605 -73.03 -1.85 -50.97
CA LEU A 605 -72.39 -1.48 -52.25
C LEU A 605 -72.65 -2.53 -53.33
N LEU A 606 -73.76 -2.31 -54.04
CA LEU A 606 -73.93 -2.61 -55.45
C LEU A 606 -73.47 -1.35 -56.20
N VAL A 607 -72.19 -1.25 -56.56
CA VAL A 607 -71.68 -0.41 -57.66
C VAL A 607 -70.42 -1.07 -58.22
N HIS A 608 -70.58 -1.56 -59.45
CA HIS A 608 -69.64 -2.22 -60.37
C HIS A 608 -69.19 -3.66 -60.07
#